data_AF-A0A434AA94-F1
#
_entry.id   AF-A0A434AA94-F1
#
_cell.length_a   1.000
_cell.length_b   1.000
_cell.length_c   1.000
_cell.angle_alpha   90.00
_cell.angle_beta   90.00
_cell.angle_gamma   90.00
#
_symmetry.space_group_name_H-M   'P 1'
#
loop_
_entity.id
_entity.type
_entity.pdbx_description
1 polymer ?
#
loop_
_entity_poly.entity_id
_entity_poly.type
_entity_poly.pdbx_seq_one_letter_code
_entity_poly.pdbx_strand_id
1 'polypeptide(L)'
;MIKKLVVLTLLIFVACQTTKIKNETYKIATSSPELGSIGQSQIKNGVENNFAVRTLPKLENNIRVSIDIVPYNKQLNKVYASKAKYNQNQAKVTYVDSLPNKPELVTIKILDVNGLVNELNAQHNSDVLRLLQNTEKTQIITAVAVTFSLDELTKIRQADAYYLTNSLDKKYLITLYKSGKKTDTIDISTQIIIAYQSSKFCWAQSSKTKWYIADIVSDNTNCKGNTKSIVPRKEEDKSLFDM
;
A
#
# COMPACT_ATOMS: atom_id res chain seq x y z
N MET A 1 -13.37 -42.24 -3.17
CA MET A 1 -12.83 -41.22 -4.13
C MET A 1 -13.62 -39.91 -4.16
N ILE A 2 -14.92 -39.90 -3.87
CA ILE A 2 -15.78 -38.68 -3.86
C ILE A 2 -15.26 -37.59 -2.89
N LYS A 3 -14.77 -37.96 -1.69
CA LYS A 3 -14.20 -36.99 -0.73
C LYS A 3 -12.97 -36.23 -1.26
N LYS A 4 -12.14 -36.85 -2.10
CA LYS A 4 -10.96 -36.19 -2.68
C LYS A 4 -11.35 -35.23 -3.82
N LEU A 5 -12.41 -35.54 -4.55
CA LEU A 5 -12.96 -34.66 -5.59
C LEU A 5 -13.59 -33.39 -4.99
N VAL A 6 -14.34 -33.54 -3.88
CA VAL A 6 -14.97 -32.39 -3.18
C VAL A 6 -13.93 -31.41 -2.63
N VAL A 7 -12.80 -31.90 -2.10
CA VAL A 7 -11.70 -31.04 -1.61
C VAL A 7 -11.03 -30.28 -2.77
N LEU A 8 -10.86 -30.93 -3.93
CA LEU A 8 -10.28 -30.28 -5.11
C LEU A 8 -11.20 -29.21 -5.70
N THR A 9 -12.53 -29.44 -5.71
CA THR A 9 -13.51 -28.45 -6.17
C THR A 9 -13.62 -27.26 -5.22
N LEU A 10 -13.47 -27.47 -3.89
CA LEU A 10 -13.51 -26.39 -2.90
C LEU A 10 -12.29 -25.46 -2.98
N LEU A 11 -11.11 -25.97 -3.39
CA LEU A 11 -9.88 -25.18 -3.57
C LEU A 11 -9.97 -24.17 -4.72
N ILE A 12 -10.82 -24.41 -5.73
CA ILE A 12 -10.93 -23.54 -6.92
C ILE A 12 -11.74 -22.26 -6.59
N PHE A 13 -12.58 -22.26 -5.55
CA PHE A 13 -13.44 -21.12 -5.22
C PHE A 13 -12.79 -20.05 -4.33
N VAL A 14 -11.56 -20.27 -3.83
CA VAL A 14 -10.90 -19.33 -2.89
C VAL A 14 -10.01 -18.29 -3.60
N ALA A 15 -9.82 -18.38 -4.93
CA ALA A 15 -8.76 -17.65 -5.64
C ALA A 15 -9.10 -16.19 -6.10
N CYS A 16 -10.19 -15.57 -5.64
CA CYS A 16 -10.67 -14.29 -6.22
C CYS A 16 -10.28 -13.00 -5.47
N GLN A 17 -9.11 -12.94 -4.81
CA GLN A 17 -8.75 -11.79 -3.94
C GLN A 17 -7.58 -10.95 -4.41
N THR A 18 -6.89 -11.42 -5.44
CA THR A 18 -5.82 -10.66 -6.07
C THR A 18 -6.17 -10.37 -7.52
N THR A 19 -5.72 -9.23 -8.02
CA THR A 19 -5.80 -8.88 -9.43
C THR A 19 -4.42 -8.58 -9.96
N LYS A 20 -4.21 -8.79 -11.25
CA LYS A 20 -2.97 -8.43 -11.93
C LYS A 20 -3.15 -7.10 -12.66
N ILE A 21 -2.26 -6.16 -12.40
CA ILE A 21 -2.18 -4.87 -13.10
C ILE A 21 -0.75 -4.75 -13.61
N LYS A 22 -0.56 -4.64 -14.94
CA LYS A 22 0.78 -4.58 -15.57
C LYS A 22 1.77 -5.65 -15.06
N ASN A 23 1.31 -6.92 -14.94
CA ASN A 23 2.06 -8.07 -14.42
C ASN A 23 2.41 -8.05 -12.93
N GLU A 24 2.04 -7.01 -12.20
CA GLU A 24 2.17 -6.97 -10.75
C GLU A 24 0.88 -7.44 -10.07
N THR A 25 1.03 -8.13 -8.94
CA THR A 25 -0.10 -8.63 -8.14
C THR A 25 -0.53 -7.57 -7.13
N TYR A 26 -1.82 -7.24 -7.13
CA TYR A 26 -2.46 -6.33 -6.17
C TYR A 26 -3.50 -7.10 -5.35
N LYS A 27 -3.62 -6.76 -4.07
CA LYS A 27 -4.70 -7.21 -3.19
C LYS A 27 -5.93 -6.35 -3.46
N ILE A 28 -7.09 -6.98 -3.63
CA ILE A 28 -8.36 -6.26 -3.79
C ILE A 28 -8.71 -5.62 -2.45
N ALA A 29 -8.93 -4.32 -2.46
CA ALA A 29 -9.16 -3.58 -1.23
C ALA A 29 -10.61 -3.76 -0.78
N THR A 30 -10.88 -4.31 0.41
CA THR A 30 -12.24 -4.24 0.99
C THR A 30 -12.44 -2.95 1.80
N SER A 31 -11.39 -2.49 2.47
CA SER A 31 -11.24 -1.13 2.99
C SER A 31 -10.55 -0.21 1.98
N SER A 32 -10.42 1.07 2.30
CA SER A 32 -9.65 2.05 1.52
C SER A 32 -8.36 2.41 2.27
N PRO A 33 -7.31 1.56 2.22
CA PRO A 33 -6.07 1.82 2.94
C PRO A 33 -5.25 2.91 2.23
N GLU A 34 -4.84 3.95 2.96
CA GLU A 34 -4.09 5.09 2.39
C GLU A 34 -2.67 4.68 1.97
N LEU A 35 -2.18 5.25 0.86
CA LEU A 35 -0.79 5.04 0.42
C LEU A 35 0.18 5.47 1.53
N GLY A 36 1.25 4.72 1.77
CA GLY A 36 2.22 5.01 2.83
C GLY A 36 1.70 4.80 4.26
N SER A 37 0.44 4.37 4.44
CA SER A 37 -0.09 4.01 5.75
C SER A 37 0.51 2.71 6.26
N ILE A 38 0.64 2.65 7.58
CA ILE A 38 1.25 1.53 8.30
C ILE A 38 0.15 0.83 9.10
N GLY A 39 0.12 -0.49 9.03
CA GLY A 39 -0.94 -1.26 9.64
C GLY A 39 -0.69 -2.76 9.60
N GLN A 40 -1.73 -3.51 9.90
CA GLN A 40 -1.70 -4.96 9.87
C GLN A 40 -2.82 -5.48 9.00
N SER A 41 -2.47 -6.47 8.19
CA SER A 41 -3.44 -7.22 7.45
C SER A 41 -4.27 -8.13 8.36
N GLN A 42 -5.58 -8.00 8.25
CA GLN A 42 -6.53 -8.81 8.99
C GLN A 42 -6.91 -10.04 8.18
N ILE A 43 -6.55 -11.20 8.73
CA ILE A 43 -6.94 -12.50 8.18
C ILE A 43 -8.27 -12.89 8.85
N LYS A 44 -9.35 -12.92 8.09
CA LYS A 44 -10.65 -13.44 8.53
C LYS A 44 -10.91 -14.74 7.78
N ASN A 45 -11.15 -15.84 8.49
CA ASN A 45 -11.38 -17.17 7.90
C ASN A 45 -10.23 -17.69 7.01
N GLY A 46 -8.98 -17.42 7.39
CA GLY A 46 -7.81 -17.82 6.59
C GLY A 46 -7.56 -16.93 5.36
N VAL A 47 -8.27 -15.81 5.28
CA VAL A 47 -8.33 -14.96 4.11
C VAL A 47 -7.99 -13.52 4.46
N GLU A 48 -6.96 -12.97 3.83
CA GLU A 48 -6.51 -11.59 3.99
C GLU A 48 -7.36 -10.64 3.14
N ASN A 49 -8.40 -10.04 3.75
CA ASN A 49 -9.33 -9.19 3.01
C ASN A 49 -9.24 -7.71 3.39
N ASN A 50 -8.73 -7.38 4.58
CA ASN A 50 -8.79 -6.04 5.13
C ASN A 50 -7.43 -5.61 5.66
N PHE A 51 -7.12 -4.32 5.51
CA PHE A 51 -5.95 -3.70 6.11
C PHE A 51 -6.39 -2.74 7.21
N ALA A 52 -5.97 -3.01 8.45
CA ALA A 52 -6.24 -2.14 9.58
C ALA A 52 -5.10 -1.13 9.73
N VAL A 53 -5.35 0.09 9.23
CA VAL A 53 -4.42 1.22 9.39
C VAL A 53 -4.25 1.52 10.89
N ARG A 54 -3.00 1.65 11.32
CA ARG A 54 -2.62 1.97 12.70
C ARG A 54 -2.02 3.36 12.82
N THR A 55 -1.21 3.76 11.85
CA THR A 55 -0.54 5.05 11.86
C THR A 55 -0.16 5.49 10.45
N LEU A 56 0.13 6.78 10.33
CA LEU A 56 0.69 7.40 9.15
C LEU A 56 1.98 8.11 9.59
N PRO A 57 3.14 7.80 9.00
CA PRO A 57 4.37 8.52 9.34
C PRO A 57 4.27 9.98 8.90
N LYS A 58 4.95 10.87 9.60
CA LYS A 58 5.10 12.26 9.16
C LYS A 58 6.20 12.31 8.10
N LEU A 59 5.94 12.95 6.97
CA LEU A 59 6.95 13.16 5.92
C LEU A 59 7.37 14.63 5.94
N GLU A 60 8.62 14.91 6.32
CA GLU A 60 9.19 16.26 6.20
C GLU A 60 9.85 16.49 4.83
N ASN A 61 10.30 15.41 4.18
CA ASN A 61 10.79 15.41 2.81
C ASN A 61 9.78 14.81 1.82
N ASN A 62 9.86 15.28 0.57
CA ASN A 62 9.06 14.77 -0.53
C ASN A 62 9.52 13.36 -0.92
N ILE A 63 8.61 12.39 -0.93
CA ILE A 63 8.90 11.02 -1.35
C ILE A 63 8.47 10.82 -2.80
N ARG A 64 9.40 10.52 -3.70
CA ARG A 64 9.06 10.34 -5.13
C ARG A 64 8.16 9.13 -5.33
N VAL A 65 7.12 9.31 -6.15
CA VAL A 65 6.20 8.23 -6.56
C VAL A 65 6.21 8.08 -8.08
N SER A 66 5.87 6.89 -8.56
CA SER A 66 5.53 6.64 -9.96
C SER A 66 4.01 6.59 -10.10
N ILE A 67 3.51 7.19 -11.18
CA ILE A 67 2.10 7.15 -11.54
C ILE A 67 1.96 6.54 -12.92
N ASP A 68 1.08 5.56 -13.02
CA ASP A 68 0.85 4.78 -14.23
C ASP A 68 -0.66 4.74 -14.50
N ILE A 69 -1.06 5.19 -15.70
CA ILE A 69 -2.45 5.11 -16.15
C ILE A 69 -2.63 3.78 -16.90
N VAL A 70 -3.65 3.02 -16.52
CA VAL A 70 -3.93 1.68 -17.05
C VAL A 70 -5.41 1.58 -17.43
N PRO A 71 -5.75 1.14 -18.65
CA PRO A 71 -7.15 0.92 -19.02
C PRO A 71 -7.77 -0.19 -18.18
N TYR A 72 -9.06 -0.09 -17.90
CA TYR A 72 -9.80 -1.13 -17.19
C TYR A 72 -9.77 -2.45 -17.95
N ASN A 73 -9.59 -3.54 -17.18
CA ASN A 73 -9.86 -4.89 -17.65
C ASN A 73 -11.16 -5.42 -17.02
N LYS A 74 -11.68 -6.52 -17.56
CA LYS A 74 -12.93 -7.15 -17.10
C LYS A 74 -12.93 -7.50 -15.60
N GLN A 75 -11.78 -7.85 -15.02
CA GLN A 75 -11.66 -8.19 -13.60
C GLN A 75 -11.73 -6.93 -12.72
N LEU A 76 -10.95 -5.90 -13.05
CA LEU A 76 -10.94 -4.60 -12.37
C LEU A 76 -12.31 -3.94 -12.42
N ASN A 77 -13.01 -4.06 -13.55
CA ASN A 77 -14.36 -3.54 -13.67
C ASN A 77 -15.35 -4.21 -12.70
N LYS A 78 -15.25 -5.53 -12.49
CA LYS A 78 -16.12 -6.21 -11.51
C LYS A 78 -15.89 -5.69 -10.10
N VAL A 79 -14.63 -5.45 -9.72
CA VAL A 79 -14.26 -4.89 -8.41
C VAL A 79 -14.73 -3.44 -8.28
N TYR A 80 -14.57 -2.64 -9.34
CA TYR A 80 -15.08 -1.26 -9.36
C TYR A 80 -16.61 -1.23 -9.22
N ALA A 81 -17.33 -2.04 -9.99
CA ALA A 81 -18.78 -2.09 -9.97
C ALA A 81 -19.33 -2.57 -8.62
N SER A 82 -18.63 -3.46 -7.91
CA SER A 82 -19.05 -3.87 -6.56
C SER A 82 -18.87 -2.76 -5.52
N LYS A 83 -17.82 -1.92 -5.64
CA LYS A 83 -17.62 -0.74 -4.78
C LYS A 83 -18.58 0.41 -5.11
N ALA A 84 -18.85 0.65 -6.39
CA ALA A 84 -19.77 1.70 -6.85
C ALA A 84 -21.21 1.54 -6.34
N LYS A 85 -21.62 0.31 -6.00
CA LYS A 85 -22.96 0.06 -5.45
C LYS A 85 -23.20 0.76 -4.10
N TYR A 86 -22.15 0.96 -3.31
CA TYR A 86 -22.24 1.47 -1.95
C TYR A 86 -21.71 2.91 -1.82
N ASN A 87 -21.14 3.48 -2.89
CA ASN A 87 -20.57 4.82 -2.88
C ASN A 87 -21.35 5.75 -3.81
N GLN A 88 -22.10 6.69 -3.23
CA GLN A 88 -22.98 7.61 -3.96
C GLN A 88 -22.21 8.63 -4.81
N ASN A 89 -20.93 8.88 -4.51
CA ASN A 89 -20.08 9.82 -5.23
C ASN A 89 -19.37 9.20 -6.45
N GLN A 90 -19.58 7.91 -6.69
CA GLN A 90 -18.93 7.18 -7.77
C GLN A 90 -19.80 7.18 -9.03
N ALA A 91 -19.25 7.61 -10.16
CA ALA A 91 -19.93 7.51 -11.44
C ALA A 91 -20.27 6.03 -11.72
N LYS A 92 -21.56 5.74 -11.91
CA LYS A 92 -22.03 4.43 -12.36
C LYS A 92 -21.54 4.19 -13.79
N VAL A 93 -20.38 3.56 -13.93
CA VAL A 93 -19.87 3.17 -15.24
C VAL A 93 -20.41 1.80 -15.60
N THR A 94 -21.24 1.74 -16.64
CA THR A 94 -21.64 0.48 -17.27
C THR A 94 -20.53 0.04 -18.21
N TYR A 95 -19.72 -0.94 -17.82
CA TYR A 95 -18.72 -1.51 -18.71
C TYR A 95 -19.37 -2.27 -19.85
N VAL A 96 -19.07 -1.83 -21.07
CA VAL A 96 -19.30 -2.60 -22.29
C VAL A 96 -17.93 -2.73 -22.96
N ASP A 97 -17.55 -3.94 -23.35
CA ASP A 97 -16.20 -4.22 -23.87
C ASP A 97 -15.88 -3.42 -25.15
N SER A 98 -16.95 -3.06 -25.87
CA SER A 98 -16.96 -2.25 -27.09
C SER A 98 -17.00 -0.74 -26.85
N LEU A 99 -16.90 -0.25 -25.60
CA LEU A 99 -16.86 1.19 -25.34
C LEU A 99 -15.64 1.81 -26.02
N PRO A 100 -15.82 2.92 -26.78
CA PRO A 100 -14.71 3.63 -27.40
C PRO A 100 -13.71 4.14 -26.36
N ASN A 101 -14.23 4.63 -25.22
CA ASN A 101 -13.46 5.13 -24.09
C ASN A 101 -13.69 4.23 -22.87
N LYS A 102 -12.67 3.44 -22.52
CA LYS A 102 -12.70 2.60 -21.31
C LYS A 102 -12.33 3.47 -20.10
N PRO A 103 -12.95 3.26 -18.93
CA PRO A 103 -12.48 3.88 -17.70
C PRO A 103 -10.99 3.57 -17.49
N GLU A 104 -10.29 4.52 -16.89
CA GLU A 104 -8.87 4.38 -16.61
C GLU A 104 -8.65 4.27 -15.11
N LEU A 105 -7.74 3.37 -14.76
CA LEU A 105 -7.24 3.18 -13.41
C LEU A 105 -5.86 3.80 -13.32
N VAL A 106 -5.56 4.42 -12.20
CA VAL A 106 -4.25 4.99 -11.95
C VAL A 106 -3.59 4.21 -10.83
N THR A 107 -2.43 3.63 -11.11
CA THR A 107 -1.58 3.01 -10.08
C THR A 107 -0.54 4.02 -9.62
N ILE A 108 -0.49 4.24 -8.30
CA ILE A 108 0.47 5.11 -7.63
C ILE A 108 1.35 4.23 -6.78
N LYS A 109 2.68 4.30 -6.97
CA LYS A 109 3.65 3.45 -6.28
C LYS A 109 4.81 4.28 -5.74
N ILE A 110 5.24 3.98 -4.53
CA ILE A 110 6.42 4.62 -3.92
C ILE A 110 7.67 4.17 -4.68
N LEU A 111 8.39 5.13 -5.25
CA LEU A 111 9.61 4.89 -6.02
C LEU A 111 10.85 5.13 -5.16
N ASP A 112 10.84 6.16 -4.32
CA ASP A 112 11.94 6.49 -3.42
C ASP A 112 11.80 5.76 -2.07
N VAL A 113 12.09 4.45 -2.09
CA VAL A 113 12.06 3.61 -0.88
C VAL A 113 13.08 4.08 0.15
N ASN A 114 14.27 4.51 -0.28
CA ASN A 114 15.32 4.98 0.61
C ASN A 114 14.92 6.27 1.34
N GLY A 115 14.34 7.25 0.62
CA GLY A 115 13.79 8.46 1.22
C GLY A 115 12.72 8.14 2.27
N LEU A 116 11.82 7.21 1.98
CA LEU A 116 10.80 6.77 2.94
C LEU A 116 11.42 6.09 4.17
N VAL A 117 12.43 5.23 3.99
CA VAL A 117 13.16 4.61 5.10
C VAL A 117 13.85 5.67 5.97
N ASN A 118 14.43 6.70 5.37
CA ASN A 118 15.03 7.81 6.11
C ASN A 118 14.00 8.57 6.94
N GLU A 119 12.83 8.88 6.37
CA GLU A 119 11.71 9.51 7.10
C GLU A 119 11.26 8.64 8.29
N LEU A 120 11.10 7.33 8.10
CA LEU A 120 10.65 6.42 9.16
C LEU A 120 11.64 6.31 10.33
N ASN A 121 12.94 6.39 10.04
CA ASN A 121 13.98 6.35 11.07
C ASN A 121 14.28 7.74 11.67
N ALA A 122 13.68 8.81 11.16
CA ALA A 122 13.92 10.16 11.62
C ALA A 122 13.34 10.41 13.02
N GLN A 123 13.89 11.40 13.72
CA GLN A 123 13.54 11.71 15.11
C GLN A 123 12.05 12.07 15.26
N HIS A 124 11.46 12.78 14.29
CA HIS A 124 10.04 13.14 14.31
C HIS A 124 9.08 11.95 14.14
N ASN A 125 9.60 10.79 13.72
CA ASN A 125 8.85 9.53 13.63
C ASN A 125 9.27 8.53 14.71
N SER A 126 9.92 8.96 15.81
CA SER A 126 10.38 8.05 16.87
C SER A 126 9.25 7.19 17.46
N ASP A 127 8.04 7.73 17.57
CA ASP A 127 6.87 7.00 18.05
C ASP A 127 6.39 5.95 17.06
N VAL A 128 6.44 6.26 15.76
CA VAL A 128 6.12 5.31 14.68
C VAL A 128 7.16 4.20 14.67
N LEU A 129 8.45 4.52 14.75
CA LEU A 129 9.53 3.53 14.80
C LEU A 129 9.37 2.60 16.02
N ARG A 130 9.06 3.16 17.20
CA ARG A 130 8.80 2.37 18.42
C ARG A 130 7.58 1.47 18.27
N LEU A 131 6.49 1.97 17.67
CA LEU A 131 5.31 1.15 17.37
C LEU A 131 5.68 -0.03 16.46
N LEU A 132 6.45 0.23 15.39
CA LEU A 132 6.89 -0.78 14.44
C LEU A 132 7.79 -1.85 15.08
N GLN A 133 8.68 -1.46 15.99
CA GLN A 133 9.55 -2.38 16.72
C GLN A 133 8.77 -3.30 17.67
N ASN A 134 7.69 -2.80 18.26
CA ASN A 134 6.89 -3.53 19.24
C ASN A 134 5.71 -4.30 18.63
N THR A 135 5.44 -4.12 17.34
CA THR A 135 4.27 -4.70 16.67
C THR A 135 4.70 -5.68 15.58
N GLU A 136 4.40 -6.95 15.79
CA GLU A 136 4.73 -7.99 14.80
C GLU A 136 3.86 -7.89 13.55
N LYS A 137 4.43 -8.35 12.42
CA LYS A 137 3.76 -8.44 11.11
C LYS A 137 3.16 -7.12 10.63
N THR A 138 3.74 -6.00 11.05
CA THR A 138 3.34 -4.69 10.54
C THR A 138 3.82 -4.53 9.10
N GLN A 139 2.96 -3.93 8.28
CA GLN A 139 3.18 -3.71 6.86
C GLN A 139 2.91 -2.25 6.52
N ILE A 140 3.43 -1.81 5.39
CA ILE A 140 3.22 -0.48 4.82
C ILE A 140 2.62 -0.59 3.43
N ILE A 141 1.65 0.26 3.11
CA ILE A 141 1.06 0.34 1.77
C ILE A 141 2.02 1.07 0.85
N THR A 142 2.61 0.38 -0.12
CA THR A 142 3.61 0.97 -1.04
C THR A 142 3.06 1.24 -2.43
N ALA A 143 1.91 0.67 -2.77
CA ALA A 143 1.19 1.02 -3.99
C ALA A 143 -0.32 0.95 -3.80
N VAL A 144 -1.03 1.81 -4.50
CA VAL A 144 -2.50 1.83 -4.57
C VAL A 144 -2.95 1.96 -6.02
N ALA A 145 -4.08 1.35 -6.33
CA ALA A 145 -4.76 1.51 -7.60
C ALA A 145 -6.08 2.25 -7.35
N VAL A 146 -6.21 3.44 -7.93
CA VAL A 146 -7.25 4.44 -7.64
C VAL A 146 -7.87 4.95 -8.92
N THR A 147 -9.10 5.44 -8.80
CA THR A 147 -9.81 6.12 -9.88
C THR A 147 -9.80 7.60 -9.64
N PHE A 148 -9.56 8.36 -10.70
CA PHE A 148 -9.56 9.82 -10.68
C PHE A 148 -10.62 10.38 -11.60
N SER A 149 -11.01 11.63 -11.35
CA SER A 149 -11.82 12.41 -12.28
C SER A 149 -11.04 12.72 -13.58
N LEU A 150 -11.74 13.09 -14.64
CA LEU A 150 -11.10 13.47 -15.91
C LEU A 150 -10.18 14.69 -15.76
N ASP A 151 -10.52 15.63 -14.88
CA ASP A 151 -9.69 16.80 -14.57
C ASP A 151 -8.36 16.37 -13.92
N GLU A 152 -8.42 15.56 -12.87
CA GLU A 152 -7.24 15.01 -12.20
C GLU A 152 -6.37 14.16 -13.15
N LEU A 153 -6.98 13.34 -14.01
CA LEU A 153 -6.25 12.59 -15.03
C LEU A 153 -5.52 13.50 -16.01
N THR A 154 -6.12 14.63 -16.37
CA THR A 154 -5.50 15.61 -17.28
C THR A 154 -4.30 16.26 -16.60
N LYS A 155 -4.43 16.64 -15.33
CA LYS A 155 -3.33 17.19 -14.52
C LYS A 155 -2.19 16.19 -14.36
N ILE A 156 -2.49 14.93 -14.07
CA ILE A 156 -1.51 13.84 -14.02
C ILE A 156 -0.77 13.74 -15.35
N ARG A 157 -1.47 13.63 -16.49
CA ARG A 157 -0.84 13.51 -17.82
C ARG A 157 0.07 14.69 -18.19
N GLN A 158 -0.17 15.87 -17.63
CA GLN A 158 0.62 17.06 -17.91
C GLN A 158 1.90 17.16 -17.06
N ALA A 159 1.99 16.38 -15.97
CA ALA A 159 3.12 16.38 -15.05
C ALA A 159 4.23 15.41 -15.50
N ASP A 160 5.48 15.73 -15.18
CA ASP A 160 6.65 14.89 -15.43
C ASP A 160 7.26 14.28 -14.16
N ALA A 161 6.88 14.79 -12.99
CA ALA A 161 7.29 14.26 -11.69
C ALA A 161 6.17 14.34 -10.64
N TYR A 162 6.20 13.37 -9.74
CA TYR A 162 5.16 13.15 -8.73
C TYR A 162 5.82 12.86 -7.38
N TYR A 163 5.30 13.49 -6.33
CA TYR A 163 5.82 13.32 -4.98
C TYR A 163 4.67 13.15 -3.99
N LEU A 164 4.82 12.18 -3.09
CA LEU A 164 4.02 12.06 -1.89
C LEU A 164 4.52 13.09 -0.87
N THR A 165 3.59 13.90 -0.39
CA THR A 165 3.84 15.02 0.52
C THR A 165 2.83 15.00 1.65
N ASN A 166 3.22 15.44 2.85
CA ASN A 166 2.30 15.51 3.98
C ASN A 166 1.75 16.94 4.13
N SER A 167 0.43 17.07 4.26
CA SER A 167 -0.22 18.35 4.58
C SER A 167 -0.19 18.61 6.09
N LEU A 168 -0.53 19.85 6.50
CA LEU A 168 -0.60 20.25 7.90
C LEU A 168 -1.55 19.38 8.74
N ASP A 169 -2.58 18.80 8.10
CA ASP A 169 -3.59 17.95 8.75
C ASP A 169 -3.21 16.46 8.78
N LYS A 170 -1.92 16.13 8.62
CA LYS A 170 -1.40 14.76 8.58
C LYS A 170 -2.02 13.89 7.48
N LYS A 171 -2.47 14.47 6.37
CA LYS A 171 -2.92 13.72 5.19
C LYS A 171 -1.83 13.65 4.14
N TYR A 172 -1.83 12.63 3.31
CA TYR A 172 -0.96 12.61 2.16
C TYR A 172 -1.60 13.16 0.89
N LEU A 173 -0.83 13.99 0.19
CA LEU A 173 -1.17 14.56 -1.10
C LEU A 173 -0.12 14.12 -2.12
N ILE A 174 -0.54 13.94 -3.37
CA ILE A 174 0.38 13.88 -4.50
C ILE A 174 0.59 15.30 -5.01
N THR A 175 1.81 15.80 -4.86
CA THR A 175 2.23 17.03 -5.51
C THR A 175 2.72 16.73 -6.91
N LEU A 176 2.17 17.45 -7.89
CA LEU A 176 2.51 17.34 -9.30
C LEU A 176 3.53 18.41 -9.68
N TYR A 177 4.50 18.03 -10.51
CA TYR A 177 5.51 18.93 -11.05
C TYR A 177 5.57 18.84 -12.57
N LYS A 178 5.90 19.97 -13.20
CA LYS A 178 6.26 20.05 -14.62
C LYS A 178 7.47 20.95 -14.76
N SER A 179 8.53 20.45 -15.39
CA SER A 179 9.77 21.19 -15.61
C SER A 179 10.33 21.80 -14.32
N GLY A 180 10.27 21.03 -13.22
CA GLY A 180 10.78 21.43 -11.90
C GLY A 180 9.90 22.40 -11.10
N LYS A 181 8.75 22.83 -11.62
CA LYS A 181 7.80 23.70 -10.91
C LYS A 181 6.58 22.91 -10.45
N LYS A 182 6.15 23.15 -9.21
CA LYS A 182 4.89 22.60 -8.67
C LYS A 182 3.73 23.16 -9.49
N THR A 183 2.92 22.27 -10.06
CA THR A 183 1.75 22.63 -10.88
C THR A 183 0.44 22.45 -10.14
N ASP A 184 0.29 21.38 -9.37
CA ASP A 184 -0.95 21.08 -8.65
C ASP A 184 -0.70 20.12 -7.47
N THR A 185 -1.74 19.84 -6.70
CA THR A 185 -1.80 18.83 -5.64
C THR A 185 -3.10 18.04 -5.73
N ILE A 186 -3.00 16.72 -5.59
CA ILE A 186 -4.16 15.81 -5.59
C ILE A 186 -4.26 15.14 -4.22
N ASP A 187 -5.44 15.17 -3.62
CA ASP A 187 -5.75 14.40 -2.41
C ASP A 187 -6.10 12.96 -2.80
N ILE A 188 -5.34 11.99 -2.31
CA ILE A 188 -5.59 10.55 -2.56
C ILE A 188 -6.67 10.04 -1.60
N SER A 189 -6.80 10.62 -0.40
CA SER A 189 -7.67 10.13 0.66
C SER A 189 -9.16 10.22 0.29
N THR A 190 -9.50 11.15 -0.61
CA THR A 190 -10.86 11.31 -1.15
C THR A 190 -11.18 10.30 -2.25
N GLN A 191 -10.19 9.58 -2.76
CA GLN A 191 -10.34 8.70 -3.90
C GLN A 191 -10.67 7.27 -3.50
N ILE A 192 -11.27 6.55 -4.44
CA ILE A 192 -11.69 5.18 -4.22
C ILE A 192 -10.53 4.25 -4.56
N ILE A 193 -9.94 3.67 -3.51
CA ILE A 193 -8.86 2.69 -3.63
C ILE A 193 -9.47 1.34 -4.00
N ILE A 194 -9.18 0.86 -5.20
CA ILE A 194 -9.69 -0.41 -5.72
C ILE A 194 -8.84 -1.58 -5.24
N ALA A 195 -7.52 -1.40 -5.31
CA ALA A 195 -6.55 -2.43 -4.99
C ALA A 195 -5.28 -1.80 -4.41
N TYR A 196 -4.48 -2.57 -3.70
CA TYR A 196 -3.25 -2.08 -3.09
C TYR A 196 -2.15 -3.15 -3.07
N GLN A 197 -0.92 -2.71 -2.83
CA GLN A 197 0.21 -3.55 -2.49
C GLN A 197 0.75 -3.12 -1.13
N SER A 198 1.00 -4.12 -0.28
CA SER A 198 1.70 -3.96 0.98
C SER A 198 3.13 -4.49 0.85
N SER A 199 4.00 -3.91 1.67
CA SER A 199 5.39 -4.29 1.83
C SER A 199 5.70 -4.48 3.30
N LYS A 200 6.76 -5.25 3.59
CA LYS A 200 7.26 -5.51 4.94
C LYS A 200 8.59 -4.79 5.18
N PHE A 201 8.86 -4.54 6.45
CA PHE A 201 10.10 -3.90 6.88
C PHE A 201 11.23 -4.92 7.05
N CYS A 202 12.43 -4.52 6.65
CA CYS A 202 13.67 -5.23 6.90
C CYS A 202 14.50 -4.46 7.91
N TRP A 203 14.85 -5.11 9.00
CA TRP A 203 15.46 -4.53 10.18
C TRP A 203 16.95 -4.85 10.25
N ALA A 204 17.76 -3.88 10.64
CA ALA A 204 19.16 -4.07 10.95
C ALA A 204 19.48 -3.55 12.36
N GLN A 205 20.58 -4.05 12.92
CA GLN A 205 21.09 -3.63 14.21
C GLN A 205 22.31 -2.73 14.01
N SER A 206 22.28 -1.54 14.60
CA SER A 206 23.43 -0.64 14.63
C SER A 206 24.52 -1.16 15.58
N SER A 207 25.73 -0.60 15.48
CA SER A 207 26.86 -0.89 16.39
C SER A 207 26.54 -0.63 17.87
N LYS A 208 25.54 0.22 18.16
CA LYS A 208 25.05 0.53 19.52
C LYS A 208 23.83 -0.30 19.92
N THR A 209 23.68 -1.50 19.35
CA THR A 209 22.58 -2.45 19.56
C THR A 209 21.16 -1.94 19.28
N LYS A 210 20.99 -0.72 18.76
CA LYS A 210 19.68 -0.17 18.37
C LYS A 210 19.22 -0.71 17.02
N TRP A 211 17.98 -1.17 16.96
CA TRP A 211 17.33 -1.61 15.73
C TRP A 211 16.82 -0.42 14.92
N TYR A 212 16.97 -0.48 13.60
CA TYR A 212 16.47 0.50 12.66
C TYR A 212 15.94 -0.20 11.41
N ILE A 213 15.09 0.50 10.65
CA ILE A 213 14.58 0.00 9.38
C ILE A 213 15.67 0.22 8.33
N ALA A 214 16.17 -0.84 7.75
CA ALA A 214 17.21 -0.78 6.73
C ALA A 214 16.63 -0.78 5.31
N ASP A 215 15.48 -1.42 5.10
CA ASP A 215 14.86 -1.54 3.78
C ASP A 215 13.35 -1.84 3.91
N ILE A 216 12.61 -1.66 2.81
CA ILE A 216 11.20 -2.03 2.65
C ILE A 216 11.08 -2.89 1.39
N VAL A 217 10.58 -4.11 1.54
CA VAL A 217 10.48 -5.08 0.44
C VAL A 217 9.05 -5.58 0.29
N SER A 218 8.66 -5.97 -0.91
CA SER A 218 7.36 -6.59 -1.15
C SER A 218 7.13 -7.80 -0.25
N ASP A 219 5.88 -8.03 0.17
CA ASP A 219 5.52 -9.08 1.14
C ASP A 219 6.12 -10.47 0.82
N ASN A 220 6.12 -10.83 -0.46
CA ASN A 220 6.57 -12.13 -0.96
C ASN A 220 8.09 -12.26 -1.16
N THR A 221 8.87 -11.23 -0.79
CA THR A 221 10.32 -11.17 -1.03
C THR A 221 11.07 -11.25 0.29
N ASN A 222 12.17 -11.99 0.35
CA ASN A 222 12.98 -12.05 1.56
C ASN A 222 13.85 -10.80 1.73
N CYS A 223 14.07 -10.41 2.99
CA CYS A 223 15.06 -9.39 3.33
C CYS A 223 16.45 -9.85 2.90
N LYS A 224 17.25 -8.93 2.35
CA LYS A 224 18.58 -9.23 1.79
C LYS A 224 19.71 -8.81 2.74
N GLY A 225 20.89 -9.41 2.56
CA GLY A 225 22.07 -9.10 3.35
C GLY A 225 21.91 -9.46 4.83
N ASN A 226 22.34 -8.58 5.73
CA ASN A 226 22.31 -8.80 7.18
C ASN A 226 21.01 -8.32 7.84
N THR A 227 19.94 -8.15 7.07
CA THR A 227 18.66 -7.62 7.56
C THR A 227 17.68 -8.75 7.91
N LYS A 228 16.80 -8.50 8.89
CA LYS A 228 15.81 -9.47 9.39
C LYS A 228 14.40 -8.96 9.16
N SER A 229 13.44 -9.84 8.89
CA SER A 229 12.04 -9.44 8.71
C SER A 229 11.31 -9.13 10.03
N ILE A 230 11.92 -9.48 11.17
CA ILE A 230 11.35 -9.30 12.52
C ILE A 230 12.47 -8.79 13.42
N VAL A 231 12.13 -7.84 14.31
CA VAL A 231 13.00 -7.42 15.41
C VAL A 231 12.98 -8.52 16.47
N PRO A 232 14.12 -9.17 16.79
CA PRO A 232 14.18 -10.13 17.88
C PRO A 232 13.73 -9.47 19.18
N ARG A 233 12.80 -10.11 19.91
CA ARG A 233 12.47 -9.69 21.26
C ARG A 233 13.73 -9.86 22.11
N LYS A 234 14.02 -8.89 22.98
CA LYS A 234 15.01 -9.11 24.03
C LYS A 234 14.50 -10.30 24.84
N GLU A 235 15.29 -11.36 24.97
CA GLU A 235 15.03 -12.35 26.00
C GLU A 235 14.97 -11.56 27.31
N GLU A 236 13.86 -11.67 28.04
CA GLU A 236 13.81 -11.17 29.41
C GLU A 236 15.01 -11.80 30.11
N ASP A 237 15.92 -10.96 30.62
CA ASP A 237 16.97 -11.43 31.51
C ASP A 237 16.25 -12.28 32.56
N LYS A 238 16.49 -13.60 32.54
CA LYS A 238 16.00 -14.49 33.59
C LYS A 238 16.47 -13.87 34.88
N SER A 239 15.53 -13.28 35.60
CA SER A 239 15.77 -12.64 36.87
C SER A 239 16.54 -13.63 37.73
N LEU A 240 17.68 -13.22 38.28
CA LEU A 240 18.40 -14.03 39.26
C LEU A 240 17.54 -14.32 40.52
N PHE A 241 16.34 -13.74 40.60
CA PHE A 241 15.35 -13.97 41.65
C PHE A 241 14.27 -15.01 41.29
N ASP A 242 14.33 -15.63 40.10
CA ASP A 242 13.47 -16.78 39.71
C ASP A 242 14.18 -18.15 39.92
N MET A 243 15.23 -18.21 40.75
CA MET A 243 15.89 -19.46 41.19
C MET A 243 15.49 -19.85 42.60
#